data_AF-A0A920UUU6-F1
#
_entry.id   AF-A0A920UUU6-F1
#
_cell.length_a   1.000
_cell.length_b   1.000
_cell.length_c   1.000
_cell.angle_alpha   90.00
_cell.angle_beta   90.00
_cell.angle_gamma   90.00
#
_symmetry.space_group_name_H-M   'P 1'
#
loop_
_entity.id
_entity.type
_entity.pdbx_description
1 polymer ?
#
loop_
_entity_poly.entity_id
_entity_poly.type
_entity_poly.pdbx_seq_one_letter_code
_entity_poly.pdbx_strand_id
1 'polypeptide(L)'
;MMIPLSIEILGYAMLQTIQALFFFLVSFFTATVIAATGDSILPMKERAETIDRLLAVRLNTLPAKLMRRESIDMWILVAREYNEDPVVMTMLPGDAHAARRRTILVFSDEGDEGVKGYAVSRYAVGDYFQARWNPEEQPDQWRALSDLITEKNPSTIGINVSSDFALADGLTHGEYEGLVDALTNEQESRLVSAEKLAIAWLETRTEEEMEIYPSIVEIAHDIIAEGFSNAVIKPGETTTEDVMWWYEDRIRELRLVTWFHPSVSIQRHQEDVGEFIDLFTNTEQQGVILPGDLLHVDFGITYLRLNTDTQQHAYVLRPGESRAPAGIRVGLATSNRLQDILTDNFVLGRLEMKFYAALGHRRSKRTFVLLYNPSHWLPWPWRRSNHWHVGNQGEQLVEVTIPFMKAQPIQLN
;
A
#
# COMPACT_ATOMS: atom_id res chain seq x y z
N MET A 1 -10.85 55.03 64.61
CA MET A 1 -9.86 54.39 63.73
C MET A 1 -10.59 53.31 62.95
N MET A 2 -11.21 53.69 61.83
CA MET A 2 -11.91 52.78 60.92
C MET A 2 -11.19 52.83 59.58
N ILE A 3 -10.47 51.76 59.25
CA ILE A 3 -9.95 51.53 57.90
C ILE A 3 -11.14 51.04 57.07
N PRO A 4 -11.38 51.57 55.86
CA PRO A 4 -12.63 51.34 55.18
C PRO A 4 -12.66 49.95 54.54
N LEU A 5 -13.74 49.22 54.84
CA LEU A 5 -14.14 47.90 54.34
C LEU A 5 -14.13 47.77 52.79
N SER A 6 -13.96 48.89 52.07
CA SER A 6 -13.98 48.97 50.61
C SER A 6 -12.70 48.47 49.93
N ILE A 7 -11.57 48.41 50.64
CA ILE A 7 -10.29 47.97 50.05
C ILE A 7 -10.18 46.44 50.02
N GLU A 8 -10.72 45.74 51.02
CA GLU A 8 -10.69 44.27 51.08
C GLU A 8 -11.58 43.62 50.02
N ILE A 9 -12.74 44.21 49.73
CA ILE A 9 -13.68 43.69 48.72
C ILE A 9 -13.11 43.84 47.30
N LEU A 10 -12.43 44.96 47.01
CA LEU A 10 -11.76 45.16 45.72
C LEU A 10 -10.58 44.19 45.52
N GLY A 11 -9.81 43.93 46.58
CA GLY A 11 -8.69 42.98 46.55
C GLY A 11 -9.15 41.55 46.27
N TYR A 12 -10.25 41.12 46.87
CA TYR A 12 -10.81 39.78 46.65
C TYR A 12 -11.36 39.59 45.22
N ALA A 13 -12.07 40.59 44.69
CA ALA A 13 -12.58 40.55 43.32
C ALA A 13 -11.45 40.54 42.27
N MET A 14 -10.38 41.30 42.53
CA MET A 14 -9.19 41.35 41.67
C MET A 14 -8.37 40.05 41.73
N LEU A 15 -8.26 39.41 42.90
CA LEU A 15 -7.57 38.12 43.05
C LEU A 15 -8.35 36.98 42.36
N GLN A 16 -9.68 36.98 42.43
CA GLN A 16 -10.50 36.00 41.71
C GLN A 16 -10.46 36.19 40.18
N THR A 17 -10.39 37.42 39.69
CA THR A 17 -10.22 37.67 38.25
C THR A 17 -8.83 37.27 37.76
N ILE A 18 -7.78 37.49 38.55
CA ILE A 18 -6.41 37.04 38.20
C ILE A 18 -6.30 35.51 38.25
N GLN A 19 -6.92 34.84 39.23
CA GLN A 19 -6.95 33.37 39.28
C GLN A 19 -7.78 32.76 38.14
N ALA A 20 -8.91 33.37 37.77
CA ALA A 20 -9.71 32.96 36.61
C ALA A 20 -8.95 33.16 35.29
N LEU A 21 -8.23 34.28 35.13
CA LEU A 21 -7.36 34.52 33.97
C LEU A 21 -6.17 33.56 33.92
N PHE A 22 -5.59 33.18 35.07
CA PHE A 22 -4.50 32.21 35.14
C PHE A 22 -4.98 30.78 34.81
N PHE A 23 -6.16 30.38 35.28
CA PHE A 23 -6.77 29.11 34.87
C PHE A 23 -7.16 29.12 33.38
N PHE A 24 -7.65 30.24 32.84
CA PHE A 24 -7.98 30.35 31.42
C PHE A 24 -6.74 30.36 30.53
N LEU A 25 -5.62 30.95 30.98
CA LEU A 25 -4.33 30.92 30.26
C LEU A 25 -3.63 29.57 30.35
N VAL A 26 -3.72 28.87 31.49
CA VAL A 26 -3.14 27.52 31.65
C VAL A 26 -3.96 26.47 30.88
N SER A 27 -5.28 26.63 30.77
CA SER A 27 -6.12 25.77 29.92
C SER A 27 -5.97 26.03 28.41
N PHE A 28 -5.45 27.19 28.00
CA PHE A 28 -5.11 27.46 26.59
C PHE A 28 -3.68 27.02 26.21
N PHE A 29 -2.82 26.69 27.18
CA PHE A 29 -1.44 26.22 26.96
C PHE A 29 -1.26 24.71 27.13
N THR A 30 -2.34 23.96 27.31
CA THR A 30 -2.39 22.52 27.05
C THR A 30 -3.07 22.25 25.71
N ALA A 31 -2.66 22.99 24.66
CA ALA A 31 -2.70 22.41 23.33
C ALA A 31 -1.57 21.37 23.33
N THR A 32 -1.94 20.12 23.61
CA THR A 32 -1.13 18.99 23.19
C THR A 32 -0.76 19.24 21.73
N VAL A 33 0.54 19.27 21.44
CA VAL A 33 1.04 19.07 20.09
C VAL A 33 0.66 17.62 19.74
N ILE A 34 -0.60 17.43 19.37
CA ILE A 34 -1.02 16.24 18.63
C ILE A 34 -0.42 16.50 17.25
N ALA A 35 0.63 15.75 16.91
CA ALA A 35 1.10 15.70 15.54
C ALA A 35 -0.12 15.44 14.65
N ALA A 36 -0.32 16.30 13.65
CA ALA A 36 -1.52 16.39 12.81
C ALA A 36 -1.68 15.21 11.83
N THR A 37 -1.36 13.99 12.26
CA THR A 37 -1.34 12.78 11.41
C THR A 37 -2.64 11.97 11.52
N GLY A 38 -3.56 12.33 12.43
CA GLY A 38 -4.80 11.59 12.69
C GLY A 38 -6.08 12.15 12.07
N ASP A 39 -6.16 13.46 11.81
CA ASP A 39 -7.40 14.11 11.35
C ASP A 39 -7.74 13.77 9.88
N SER A 40 -6.77 13.27 9.11
CA SER A 40 -6.94 12.86 7.71
C SER A 40 -7.41 11.42 7.55
N ILE A 41 -7.41 10.63 8.63
CA ILE A 41 -7.69 9.19 8.57
C ILE A 41 -9.18 8.93 8.78
N LEU A 42 -9.83 8.43 7.73
CA LEU A 42 -11.26 8.14 7.75
C LEU A 42 -11.66 7.16 8.88
N PRO A 43 -12.81 7.37 9.54
CA PRO A 43 -13.46 6.38 10.40
C PRO A 43 -13.75 5.06 9.67
N MET A 44 -13.83 3.94 10.39
CA MET A 44 -13.99 2.60 9.77
C MET A 44 -15.17 2.48 8.80
N LYS A 45 -16.31 3.10 9.15
CA LYS A 45 -17.50 3.09 8.28
C LYS A 45 -17.25 3.84 6.96
N GLU A 46 -16.68 5.03 7.02
CA GLU A 46 -16.35 5.84 5.84
C GLU A 46 -15.26 5.18 4.98
N ARG A 47 -14.37 4.39 5.59
CA ARG A 47 -13.42 3.55 4.85
C ARG A 47 -14.14 2.45 4.06
N ALA A 48 -15.08 1.74 4.68
CA ALA A 48 -15.86 0.71 3.98
C ALA A 48 -16.63 1.31 2.80
N GLU A 49 -17.31 2.44 3.02
CA GLU A 49 -18.03 3.18 1.97
C GLU A 49 -17.08 3.65 0.84
N THR A 50 -15.88 4.10 1.19
CA THR A 50 -14.86 4.50 0.20
C THR A 50 -14.36 3.29 -0.60
N ILE A 51 -14.06 2.18 0.07
CA ILE A 51 -13.65 0.93 -0.57
C ILE A 51 -14.73 0.43 -1.53
N ASP A 52 -16.00 0.41 -1.11
CA ASP A 52 -17.11 -0.04 -1.94
C ASP A 52 -17.28 0.84 -3.18
N ARG A 53 -17.18 2.16 -3.01
CA ARG A 53 -17.22 3.12 -4.13
C ARG A 53 -16.10 2.84 -5.15
N LEU A 54 -14.85 2.74 -4.69
CA LEU A 54 -13.71 2.49 -5.58
C LEU A 54 -13.82 1.12 -6.25
N LEU A 55 -14.23 0.10 -5.50
CA LEU A 55 -14.43 -1.25 -6.02
C LEU A 55 -15.54 -1.29 -7.06
N ALA A 56 -16.64 -0.57 -6.86
CA ALA A 56 -17.71 -0.47 -7.85
C ALA A 56 -17.19 0.11 -9.19
N VAL A 57 -16.34 1.14 -9.15
CA VAL A 57 -15.73 1.69 -10.38
C VAL A 57 -14.83 0.67 -11.05
N ARG A 58 -14.00 -0.05 -10.28
CA ARG A 58 -13.15 -1.13 -10.81
C ARG A 58 -13.98 -2.22 -11.48
N LEU A 59 -14.98 -2.76 -10.79
CA LEU A 59 -15.83 -3.85 -11.30
C LEU A 59 -16.64 -3.44 -12.54
N ASN A 60 -17.06 -2.18 -12.64
CA ASN A 60 -17.84 -1.73 -13.79
C ASN A 60 -16.99 -1.32 -15.01
N THR A 61 -15.69 -1.04 -14.84
CA THR A 61 -14.86 -0.48 -15.92
C THR A 61 -13.73 -1.39 -16.39
N LEU A 62 -13.19 -2.25 -15.51
CA LEU A 62 -12.02 -3.06 -15.81
C LEU A 62 -12.35 -4.43 -16.46
N PRO A 63 -13.32 -5.23 -15.98
CA PRO A 63 -13.47 -6.62 -16.43
C PRO A 63 -13.58 -6.77 -17.94
N ALA A 64 -14.45 -6.02 -18.61
CA ALA A 64 -14.61 -6.09 -20.06
C ALA A 64 -13.31 -5.77 -20.81
N LYS A 65 -12.57 -4.75 -20.37
CA LYS A 65 -11.29 -4.38 -20.99
C LYS A 65 -10.24 -5.47 -20.79
N LEU A 66 -10.11 -5.98 -19.57
CA LEU A 66 -9.04 -6.92 -19.21
C LEU A 66 -9.32 -8.33 -19.74
N MET A 67 -10.54 -8.83 -19.60
CA MET A 67 -10.94 -10.15 -20.09
C MET A 67 -10.79 -10.26 -21.61
N ARG A 68 -11.25 -9.25 -22.37
CA ARG A 68 -11.10 -9.22 -23.84
C ARG A 68 -9.64 -9.10 -24.27
N ARG A 69 -8.83 -8.33 -23.54
CA ARG A 69 -7.38 -8.20 -23.79
C ARG A 69 -6.68 -9.55 -23.66
N GLU A 70 -7.05 -10.35 -22.66
CA GLU A 70 -6.47 -11.66 -22.40
C GLU A 70 -7.21 -12.82 -23.09
N SER A 71 -8.25 -12.53 -23.89
CA SER A 71 -9.07 -13.54 -24.58
C SER A 71 -9.70 -14.58 -23.65
N ILE A 72 -10.22 -14.13 -22.50
CA ILE A 72 -10.92 -14.98 -21.52
C ILE A 72 -12.40 -14.60 -21.51
N ASP A 73 -13.27 -15.50 -21.95
CA ASP A 73 -14.73 -15.25 -22.02
C ASP A 73 -15.39 -15.37 -20.64
N MET A 74 -14.88 -16.26 -19.78
CA MET A 74 -15.35 -16.44 -18.42
C MET A 74 -14.17 -16.54 -17.46
N TRP A 75 -14.21 -15.78 -16.36
CA TRP A 75 -13.18 -15.84 -15.32
C TRP A 75 -13.80 -16.34 -14.01
N ILE A 76 -13.30 -17.48 -13.52
CA ILE A 76 -13.76 -18.13 -12.31
C ILE A 76 -12.71 -17.92 -11.22
N LEU A 77 -13.12 -17.27 -10.13
CA LEU A 77 -12.32 -17.14 -8.92
C LEU A 77 -12.98 -17.91 -7.78
N VAL A 78 -12.22 -18.78 -7.13
CA VAL A 78 -12.71 -19.58 -6.02
C VAL A 78 -11.97 -19.17 -4.76
N ALA A 79 -12.73 -18.86 -3.71
CA ALA A 79 -12.20 -18.61 -2.38
C ALA A 79 -12.89 -19.52 -1.37
N ARG A 80 -12.10 -19.93 -0.37
CA ARG A 80 -12.59 -20.62 0.82
C ARG A 80 -12.30 -19.74 2.02
N GLU A 81 -13.26 -19.63 2.92
CA GLU A 81 -13.12 -18.87 4.16
C GLU A 81 -11.80 -19.19 4.87
N TYR A 82 -11.00 -18.14 5.14
CA TYR A 82 -9.66 -18.17 5.72
C TYR A 82 -8.53 -18.72 4.83
N ASN A 83 -8.81 -18.97 3.56
CA ASN A 83 -7.83 -19.34 2.54
C ASN A 83 -8.27 -18.82 1.17
N GLU A 84 -8.51 -17.51 1.13
CA GLU A 84 -8.99 -16.81 -0.05
C GLU A 84 -7.92 -16.73 -1.15
N ASP A 85 -8.36 -16.84 -2.39
CA ASP A 85 -7.54 -16.43 -3.53
C ASP A 85 -7.14 -14.94 -3.36
N PRO A 86 -5.85 -14.58 -3.55
CA PRO A 86 -5.36 -13.22 -3.32
C PRO A 86 -6.10 -12.15 -4.14
N VAL A 87 -6.61 -12.50 -5.33
CA VAL A 87 -7.42 -11.62 -6.15
C VAL A 87 -8.82 -11.44 -5.56
N VAL A 88 -9.44 -12.52 -5.06
CA VAL A 88 -10.78 -12.44 -4.44
C VAL A 88 -10.79 -11.50 -3.24
N MET A 89 -9.71 -11.46 -2.44
CA MET A 89 -9.59 -10.52 -1.31
C MET A 89 -9.74 -9.04 -1.72
N THR A 90 -9.47 -8.70 -2.97
CA THR A 90 -9.64 -7.34 -3.50
C THR A 90 -11.07 -7.05 -3.98
N MET A 91 -11.92 -8.06 -4.12
CA MET A 91 -13.27 -7.98 -4.71
C MET A 91 -14.40 -8.04 -3.68
N LEU A 92 -14.08 -8.22 -2.39
CA LEU A 92 -15.09 -8.29 -1.33
C LEU A 92 -15.61 -6.89 -0.95
N PRO A 93 -16.86 -6.74 -0.49
CA PRO A 93 -17.34 -5.48 0.07
C PRO A 93 -16.48 -4.96 1.22
N GLY A 94 -16.50 -3.65 1.48
CA GLY A 94 -15.69 -2.98 2.50
C GLY A 94 -15.97 -3.45 3.92
N ASP A 95 -17.17 -3.98 4.18
CA ASP A 95 -17.58 -4.58 5.45
C ASP A 95 -17.33 -6.10 5.54
N ALA A 96 -16.79 -6.71 4.47
CA ALA A 96 -16.42 -8.12 4.42
C ALA A 96 -14.90 -8.29 4.62
N HIS A 97 -14.52 -8.92 5.73
CA HIS A 97 -13.12 -9.18 6.08
C HIS A 97 -12.55 -10.48 5.48
N ALA A 98 -13.42 -11.38 5.03
CA ALA A 98 -13.08 -12.71 4.53
C ALA A 98 -14.21 -13.22 3.61
N ALA A 99 -13.91 -14.21 2.78
CA ALA A 99 -14.95 -14.93 2.05
C ALA A 99 -15.82 -15.70 3.06
N ARG A 100 -17.14 -15.77 2.86
CA ARG A 100 -18.01 -16.57 3.73
C ARG A 100 -18.17 -17.97 3.14
N ARG A 101 -17.71 -19.01 3.83
CA ARG A 101 -17.63 -20.40 3.33
C ARG A 101 -16.91 -20.47 1.97
N ARG A 102 -17.35 -21.34 1.05
CA ARG A 102 -16.90 -21.34 -0.35
C ARG A 102 -17.64 -20.23 -1.10
N THR A 103 -16.88 -19.28 -1.62
CA THR A 103 -17.36 -18.21 -2.49
C THR A 103 -16.74 -18.42 -3.88
N ILE A 104 -17.58 -18.62 -4.89
CA ILE A 104 -17.16 -18.72 -6.28
C ILE A 104 -17.68 -17.47 -7.00
N LEU A 105 -16.78 -16.59 -7.39
CA LEU A 105 -17.08 -15.42 -8.21
C LEU A 105 -16.84 -15.76 -9.67
N VAL A 106 -17.78 -15.39 -10.53
CA VAL A 106 -17.70 -15.64 -11.96
C VAL A 106 -17.95 -14.34 -12.70
N PHE A 107 -16.99 -13.93 -13.51
CA PHE A 107 -17.23 -12.93 -14.55
C PHE A 107 -17.54 -13.65 -15.86
N SER A 108 -18.54 -13.19 -16.59
CA SER A 108 -18.90 -13.70 -17.92
C SER A 108 -18.98 -12.53 -18.89
N ASP A 109 -18.21 -12.56 -19.97
CA ASP A 109 -18.37 -11.65 -21.10
C ASP A 109 -19.61 -12.06 -21.91
N GLU A 110 -20.60 -11.18 -21.97
CA GLU A 110 -21.87 -11.36 -22.67
C GLU A 110 -21.92 -10.52 -23.95
N GLY A 111 -20.75 -10.23 -24.53
CA GLY A 111 -20.60 -9.54 -25.81
C GLY A 111 -21.01 -8.08 -25.70
N ASP A 112 -22.00 -7.66 -26.49
CA ASP A 112 -22.46 -6.26 -26.50
C ASP A 112 -23.09 -5.83 -25.17
N GLU A 113 -23.56 -6.79 -24.35
CA GLU A 113 -24.09 -6.51 -23.00
C GLU A 113 -22.99 -6.28 -21.96
N GLY A 114 -21.71 -6.42 -22.35
CA GLY A 114 -20.56 -6.26 -21.46
C GLY A 114 -20.30 -7.48 -20.59
N VAL A 115 -19.55 -7.29 -19.51
CA VAL A 115 -19.24 -8.35 -18.55
C VAL A 115 -20.21 -8.29 -17.37
N LYS A 116 -20.79 -9.43 -17.00
CA LYS A 116 -21.65 -9.57 -15.81
C LYS A 116 -20.95 -10.39 -14.73
N GLY A 117 -21.23 -10.04 -13.47
CA GLY A 117 -20.75 -10.72 -12.28
C GLY A 117 -21.79 -11.65 -11.67
N TYR A 118 -21.39 -12.87 -11.36
CA TYR A 118 -22.19 -13.87 -10.67
C TYR A 118 -21.45 -14.40 -9.44
N ALA A 119 -22.19 -14.65 -8.37
CA ALA A 119 -21.71 -15.39 -7.21
C ALA A 119 -22.43 -16.74 -7.17
N VAL A 120 -21.70 -17.84 -7.41
CA VAL A 120 -22.22 -19.19 -7.16
C VAL A 120 -22.08 -19.46 -5.67
N SER A 121 -22.85 -18.72 -4.89
CA SER A 121 -22.95 -18.77 -3.44
C SER A 121 -24.40 -18.47 -3.05
N ARG A 122 -24.78 -18.73 -1.80
CA ARG A 122 -26.18 -18.54 -1.35
C ARG A 122 -26.64 -17.08 -1.42
N TYR A 123 -25.72 -16.13 -1.33
CA TYR A 123 -26.02 -14.70 -1.29
C TYR A 123 -25.18 -13.94 -2.32
N ALA A 124 -25.69 -12.81 -2.79
CA ALA A 124 -24.91 -11.89 -3.60
C ALA A 124 -23.64 -11.43 -2.85
N VAL A 125 -22.61 -11.06 -3.60
CA VAL A 125 -21.36 -10.49 -3.05
C VAL A 125 -21.28 -9.04 -3.52
N GLY A 126 -21.53 -8.12 -2.58
CA GLY A 126 -21.74 -6.72 -2.91
C GLY A 126 -22.90 -6.52 -3.89
N ASP A 127 -22.90 -5.38 -4.57
CA ASP A 127 -23.95 -5.03 -5.53
C ASP A 127 -23.68 -5.57 -6.95
N TYR A 128 -22.44 -5.99 -7.23
CA TYR A 128 -22.02 -6.39 -8.58
C TYR A 128 -22.26 -7.88 -8.87
N PHE A 129 -21.97 -8.78 -7.92
CA PHE A 129 -22.07 -10.21 -8.14
C PHE A 129 -23.44 -10.76 -7.71
N GLN A 130 -24.26 -11.11 -8.69
CA GLN A 130 -25.61 -11.62 -8.46
C GLN A 130 -25.56 -13.08 -7.98
N ALA A 131 -26.33 -13.42 -6.94
CA ALA A 131 -26.40 -14.79 -6.45
C ALA A 131 -26.99 -15.73 -7.52
N ARG A 132 -26.31 -16.85 -7.80
CA ARG A 132 -26.72 -17.85 -8.81
C ARG A 132 -26.86 -19.27 -8.24
N TRP A 133 -26.76 -19.45 -6.92
CA TRP A 133 -26.89 -20.76 -6.28
C TRP A 133 -28.04 -20.79 -5.27
N ASN A 134 -28.97 -21.71 -5.49
CA ASN A 134 -30.03 -22.08 -4.55
C ASN A 134 -29.76 -23.51 -4.04
N PRO A 135 -29.24 -23.69 -2.81
CA PRO A 135 -28.93 -25.01 -2.24
C PRO A 135 -30.13 -25.95 -2.14
N GLU A 136 -31.34 -25.39 -2.05
CA GLU A 136 -32.58 -26.16 -1.95
C GLU A 136 -32.99 -26.78 -3.30
N GLU A 137 -32.58 -26.18 -4.42
CA GLU A 137 -32.82 -26.70 -5.78
C GLU A 137 -31.65 -27.54 -6.29
N GLN A 138 -30.43 -27.10 -6.03
CA GLN A 138 -29.18 -27.78 -6.40
C GLN A 138 -28.27 -27.85 -5.16
N PRO A 139 -28.25 -28.95 -4.40
CA PRO A 139 -27.48 -29.05 -3.17
C PRO A 139 -25.96 -29.02 -3.40
N ASP A 140 -25.51 -29.33 -4.62
CA ASP A 140 -24.10 -29.28 -4.99
C ASP A 140 -23.72 -27.93 -5.64
N GLN A 141 -22.96 -27.12 -4.90
CA GLN A 141 -22.49 -25.81 -5.35
C GLN A 141 -21.61 -25.89 -6.62
N TRP A 142 -20.79 -26.93 -6.76
CA TRP A 142 -19.95 -27.10 -7.96
C TRP A 142 -20.79 -27.47 -9.16
N ARG A 143 -21.84 -28.27 -8.95
CA ARG A 143 -22.79 -28.56 -10.02
C ARG A 143 -23.53 -27.30 -10.48
N ALA A 144 -23.91 -26.41 -9.57
CA ALA A 144 -24.49 -25.11 -9.92
C ALA A 144 -23.54 -24.24 -10.77
N LEU A 145 -22.22 -24.30 -10.50
CA LEU A 145 -21.22 -23.64 -11.34
C LEU A 145 -21.17 -24.27 -12.75
N SER A 146 -21.14 -25.60 -12.84
CA SER A 146 -21.15 -26.33 -14.11
C SER A 146 -22.41 -26.02 -14.95
N ASP A 147 -23.57 -25.91 -14.30
CA ASP A 147 -24.83 -25.52 -14.95
C ASP A 147 -24.76 -24.06 -15.44
N LEU A 148 -24.18 -23.14 -14.66
CA LEU A 148 -23.95 -21.74 -15.09
C LEU A 148 -22.98 -21.65 -16.29
N ILE A 149 -21.90 -22.44 -16.30
CA ILE A 149 -20.97 -22.52 -17.45
C ILE A 149 -21.72 -23.02 -18.69
N THR A 150 -22.62 -23.99 -18.54
CA THR A 150 -23.45 -24.50 -19.65
C THR A 150 -24.39 -23.43 -20.19
N GLU A 151 -25.05 -22.67 -19.31
CA GLU A 151 -25.94 -21.55 -19.70
C GLU A 151 -25.18 -20.48 -20.50
N LYS A 152 -23.99 -20.09 -20.03
CA LYS A 152 -23.20 -19.01 -20.65
C LYS A 152 -22.38 -19.47 -21.84
N ASN A 153 -22.06 -20.76 -21.91
CA ASN A 153 -21.31 -21.42 -22.97
C ASN A 153 -20.06 -20.63 -23.44
N PRO A 154 -19.13 -20.28 -22.53
CA PRO A 154 -17.91 -19.54 -22.89
C PRO A 154 -16.97 -20.41 -23.73
N SER A 155 -16.21 -19.82 -24.65
CA SER A 155 -15.18 -20.55 -25.42
C SER A 155 -13.91 -20.76 -24.61
N THR A 156 -13.61 -19.87 -23.66
CA THR A 156 -12.41 -19.92 -22.80
C THR A 156 -12.76 -19.58 -21.36
N ILE A 157 -12.29 -20.40 -20.42
CA ILE A 157 -12.57 -20.29 -18.99
C ILE A 157 -11.25 -20.09 -18.24
N GLY A 158 -10.99 -18.88 -17.76
CA GLY A 158 -9.83 -18.56 -16.97
C GLY A 158 -9.98 -18.98 -15.51
N ILE A 159 -8.94 -19.62 -14.96
CA ILE A 159 -8.80 -19.94 -13.54
C ILE A 159 -7.45 -19.45 -13.01
N ASN A 160 -7.40 -19.04 -11.74
CA ASN A 160 -6.20 -18.49 -11.12
C ASN A 160 -5.20 -19.59 -10.72
N VAL A 161 -4.43 -20.06 -11.71
CA VAL A 161 -3.30 -20.98 -11.57
C VAL A 161 -2.07 -20.40 -12.24
N SER A 162 -0.92 -20.48 -11.59
CA SER A 162 0.29 -19.78 -12.03
C SER A 162 1.55 -20.40 -11.41
N SER A 163 2.56 -20.69 -12.23
CA SER A 163 3.87 -21.17 -11.74
C SER A 163 4.81 -20.03 -11.35
N ASP A 164 4.56 -18.83 -11.88
CA ASP A 164 5.53 -17.73 -11.87
C ASP A 164 5.10 -16.64 -10.88
N PHE A 165 3.79 -16.41 -10.74
CA PHE A 165 3.20 -15.37 -9.90
C PHE A 165 2.27 -15.95 -8.85
N ALA A 166 2.74 -16.02 -7.60
CA ALA A 166 2.00 -16.57 -6.46
C ALA A 166 0.65 -15.88 -6.22
N LEU A 167 0.53 -14.58 -6.51
CA LEU A 167 -0.72 -13.84 -6.33
C LEU A 167 -1.82 -14.20 -7.36
N ALA A 168 -1.42 -14.84 -8.45
CA ALA A 168 -2.33 -15.36 -9.47
C ALA A 168 -2.50 -16.89 -9.39
N ASP A 169 -1.96 -17.53 -8.34
CA ASP A 169 -2.04 -18.97 -8.06
C ASP A 169 -2.93 -19.27 -6.85
N GLY A 170 -4.03 -18.51 -6.72
CA GLY A 170 -4.92 -18.61 -5.55
C GLY A 170 -5.87 -19.80 -5.57
N LEU A 171 -6.01 -20.51 -6.69
CA LEU A 171 -6.84 -21.71 -6.77
C LEU A 171 -6.14 -22.89 -6.09
N THR A 172 -6.46 -23.09 -4.82
CA THR A 172 -5.88 -24.17 -4.02
C THR A 172 -6.19 -25.55 -4.61
N HIS A 173 -5.31 -26.52 -4.39
CA HIS A 173 -5.43 -27.84 -5.00
C HIS A 173 -6.78 -28.53 -4.77
N GLY A 174 -7.32 -28.49 -3.54
CA GLY A 174 -8.63 -29.12 -3.26
C GLY A 174 -9.82 -28.40 -3.90
N GLU A 175 -9.70 -27.08 -4.15
CA GLU A 175 -10.73 -26.34 -4.88
C GLU A 175 -10.59 -26.56 -6.40
N TYR A 176 -9.37 -26.76 -6.91
CA TYR A 176 -9.14 -27.21 -8.29
C TYR A 176 -9.73 -28.60 -8.55
N GLU A 177 -9.47 -29.58 -7.68
CA GLU A 177 -10.04 -30.93 -7.79
C GLU A 177 -11.58 -30.88 -7.78
N GLY A 178 -12.17 -30.14 -6.83
CA GLY A 178 -13.62 -29.99 -6.75
C GLY A 178 -14.24 -29.30 -7.96
N LEU A 179 -13.53 -28.33 -8.56
CA LEU A 179 -13.94 -27.71 -9.82
C LEU A 179 -13.92 -28.75 -10.95
N VAL A 180 -12.77 -29.38 -11.21
CA VAL A 180 -12.59 -30.30 -12.34
C VAL A 180 -13.54 -31.49 -12.26
N ASP A 181 -13.73 -32.08 -11.08
CA ASP A 181 -14.64 -33.22 -10.87
C ASP A 181 -16.11 -32.90 -11.25
N ALA A 182 -16.51 -31.63 -11.18
CA ALA A 182 -17.87 -31.19 -11.49
C ALA A 182 -18.07 -30.76 -12.95
N LEU A 183 -16.98 -30.51 -13.69
CA LEU A 183 -17.03 -30.10 -15.08
C LEU A 183 -17.27 -31.29 -16.00
N THR A 184 -17.92 -31.03 -17.13
CA THR A 184 -17.90 -31.96 -18.27
C THR A 184 -16.54 -31.88 -18.97
N ASN A 185 -16.14 -32.96 -19.67
CA ASN A 185 -14.91 -32.96 -20.46
C ASN A 185 -14.81 -31.77 -21.43
N GLU A 186 -15.95 -31.32 -21.99
CA GLU A 186 -16.00 -30.17 -22.87
C GLU A 186 -15.65 -28.87 -22.13
N GLN A 187 -16.22 -28.65 -20.93
CA GLN A 187 -15.93 -27.47 -20.12
C GLN A 187 -14.49 -27.49 -19.59
N GLU A 188 -14.03 -28.64 -19.11
CA GLU A 188 -12.65 -28.83 -18.62
C GLU A 188 -11.64 -28.50 -19.73
N SER A 189 -11.90 -28.93 -20.97
CA SER A 189 -11.02 -28.64 -22.12
C SER A 189 -10.89 -27.15 -22.47
N ARG A 190 -11.76 -26.29 -21.94
CA ARG A 190 -11.75 -24.84 -22.14
C ARG A 190 -11.04 -24.09 -21.01
N LEU A 191 -10.59 -24.79 -19.96
CA LEU A 191 -9.84 -24.19 -18.86
C LEU A 191 -8.47 -23.69 -19.33
N VAL A 192 -8.13 -22.45 -18.94
CA VAL A 192 -6.83 -21.84 -19.17
C VAL A 192 -6.36 -21.11 -17.91
N SER A 193 -5.05 -20.87 -17.81
CA SER A 193 -4.53 -19.98 -16.77
C SER A 193 -5.02 -18.56 -16.98
N ALA A 194 -5.57 -17.96 -15.93
CA ALA A 194 -5.92 -16.55 -15.85
C ALA A 194 -4.77 -15.69 -15.30
N GLU A 195 -3.53 -16.19 -15.24
CA GLU A 195 -2.39 -15.50 -14.61
C GLU A 195 -2.27 -14.04 -15.06
N LYS A 196 -2.24 -13.80 -16.37
CA LYS A 196 -2.15 -12.44 -16.92
C LYS A 196 -3.36 -11.58 -16.58
N LEU A 197 -4.56 -12.15 -16.55
CA LEU A 197 -5.79 -11.42 -16.21
C LEU A 197 -5.81 -11.06 -14.71
N ALA A 198 -5.42 -11.99 -13.85
CA ALA A 198 -5.29 -11.78 -12.41
C ALA A 198 -4.26 -10.68 -12.11
N ILE A 199 -3.07 -10.75 -12.72
CA ILE A 199 -2.06 -9.69 -12.60
C ILE A 199 -2.58 -8.37 -13.15
N ALA A 200 -3.22 -8.37 -14.32
CA ALA A 200 -3.81 -7.17 -14.91
C ALA A 200 -4.83 -6.48 -14.00
N TRP A 201 -5.68 -7.28 -13.35
CA TRP A 201 -6.63 -6.78 -12.36
C TRP A 201 -5.87 -6.17 -11.17
N LEU A 202 -4.90 -6.91 -10.62
CA LEU A 202 -4.15 -6.47 -9.47
C LEU A 202 -3.35 -5.20 -9.74
N GLU A 203 -2.74 -5.03 -10.91
CA GLU A 203 -1.86 -3.91 -11.28
C GLU A 203 -2.65 -2.65 -11.71
N THR A 204 -3.76 -2.82 -12.44
CA THR A 204 -4.48 -1.68 -13.03
C THR A 204 -5.17 -0.83 -11.95
N ARG A 205 -4.89 0.48 -11.93
CA ARG A 205 -5.62 1.48 -11.13
C ARG A 205 -6.65 2.25 -11.95
N THR A 206 -7.74 2.60 -11.29
CA THR A 206 -8.69 3.62 -11.75
C THR A 206 -8.15 5.02 -11.49
N GLU A 207 -8.68 6.01 -12.20
CA GLU A 207 -8.32 7.42 -11.98
C GLU A 207 -8.61 7.86 -10.54
N GLU A 208 -9.73 7.40 -9.96
CA GLU A 208 -10.14 7.72 -8.60
C GLU A 208 -9.21 7.14 -7.53
N GLU A 209 -8.71 5.91 -7.73
CA GLU A 209 -7.66 5.34 -6.87
C GLU A 209 -6.38 6.18 -6.96
N MET A 210 -6.04 6.67 -8.15
CA MET A 210 -4.85 7.50 -8.37
C MET A 210 -4.98 8.91 -7.80
N GLU A 211 -6.19 9.46 -7.68
CA GLU A 211 -6.44 10.75 -7.04
C GLU A 211 -6.19 10.71 -5.52
N ILE A 212 -6.54 9.60 -4.86
CA ILE A 212 -6.35 9.45 -3.42
C ILE A 212 -4.96 8.95 -3.04
N TYR A 213 -4.29 8.19 -3.90
CA TYR A 213 -3.00 7.56 -3.57
C TYR A 213 -1.93 8.51 -3.01
N PRO A 214 -1.77 9.76 -3.53
CA PRO A 214 -0.82 10.72 -2.97
C PRO A 214 -1.04 11.03 -1.49
N SER A 215 -2.30 11.14 -1.02
CA SER A 215 -2.57 11.40 0.40
C SER A 215 -2.25 10.18 1.27
N ILE A 216 -2.38 8.97 0.74
CA ILE A 216 -1.98 7.74 1.44
C ILE A 216 -0.46 7.71 1.66
N VAL A 217 0.33 8.11 0.66
CA VAL A 217 1.79 8.22 0.83
C VAL A 217 2.19 9.39 1.70
N GLU A 218 1.45 10.50 1.68
CA GLU A 218 1.68 11.59 2.63
C GLU A 218 1.54 11.09 4.09
N ILE A 219 0.51 10.28 4.39
CA ILE A 219 0.38 9.64 5.72
C ILE A 219 1.61 8.78 6.06
N ALA A 220 2.10 7.97 5.12
CA ALA A 220 3.31 7.16 5.34
C ALA A 220 4.55 8.04 5.60
N HIS A 221 4.72 9.12 4.83
CA HIS A 221 5.80 10.09 5.01
C HIS A 221 5.72 10.79 6.37
N ASP A 222 4.53 11.17 6.82
CA ASP A 222 4.33 11.83 8.10
C ASP A 222 4.65 10.90 9.28
N ILE A 223 4.26 9.63 9.20
CA ILE A 223 4.62 8.63 10.21
C ILE A 223 6.15 8.43 10.24
N ILE A 224 6.80 8.28 9.09
CA ILE A 224 8.26 8.19 8.99
C ILE A 224 8.94 9.42 9.60
N ALA A 225 8.44 10.62 9.31
CA ALA A 225 8.97 11.86 9.85
C ALA A 225 8.85 11.93 11.38
N GLU A 226 7.74 11.44 11.94
CA GLU A 226 7.54 11.34 13.38
C GLU A 226 8.48 10.30 14.01
N GLY A 227 8.64 9.12 13.39
CA GLY A 227 9.56 8.08 13.86
C GLY A 227 11.03 8.48 13.82
N PHE A 228 11.41 9.29 12.82
CA PHE A 228 12.71 9.94 12.74
C PHE A 228 12.76 11.32 13.40
N SER A 229 11.99 11.53 14.47
CA SER A 229 12.03 12.76 15.28
C SER A 229 12.64 12.52 16.67
N ASN A 230 13.06 13.61 17.33
CA ASN A 230 13.53 13.59 18.71
C ASN A 230 12.44 13.24 19.74
N ALA A 231 11.17 13.17 19.31
CA ALA A 231 10.10 12.67 20.18
C ALA A 231 10.21 11.14 20.37
N VAL A 232 10.79 10.44 19.39
CA VAL A 232 10.92 8.98 19.35
C VAL A 232 12.36 8.55 19.59
N ILE A 233 13.31 9.19 18.91
CA ILE A 233 14.73 8.84 18.96
C ILE A 233 15.47 9.71 19.98
N LYS A 234 16.09 9.06 20.95
CA LYS A 234 17.09 9.64 21.87
C LYS A 234 18.45 9.01 21.58
N PRO A 235 19.37 9.73 20.92
CA PRO A 235 20.68 9.18 20.59
C PRO A 235 21.45 8.72 21.85
N GLY A 236 22.02 7.52 21.79
CA GLY A 236 22.68 6.85 22.92
C GLY A 236 21.76 6.01 23.81
N GLU A 237 20.44 6.10 23.62
CA GLU A 237 19.44 5.35 24.39
C GLU A 237 18.56 4.48 23.47
N THR A 238 17.94 5.08 22.45
CA THR A 238 17.00 4.40 21.55
C THR A 238 17.74 3.48 20.57
N THR A 239 17.22 2.28 20.36
CA THR A 239 17.71 1.32 19.36
C THR A 239 16.90 1.35 18.07
N THR A 240 17.41 0.80 16.98
CA THR A 240 16.65 0.60 15.74
C THR A 240 15.41 -0.27 15.97
N GLU A 241 15.49 -1.27 16.84
CA GLU A 241 14.36 -2.13 17.20
C GLU A 241 13.27 -1.37 17.94
N ASP A 242 13.62 -0.49 18.88
CA ASP A 242 12.64 0.37 19.54
C ASP A 242 11.87 1.22 18.53
N VAL A 243 12.55 1.73 17.48
CA VAL A 243 11.91 2.51 16.41
C VAL A 243 11.03 1.64 15.53
N MET A 244 11.45 0.41 15.18
CA MET A 244 10.62 -0.53 14.42
C MET A 244 9.31 -0.85 15.14
N TRP A 245 9.37 -1.17 16.44
CA TRP A 245 8.19 -1.45 17.25
C TRP A 245 7.34 -0.19 17.49
N TRP A 246 7.98 0.97 17.67
CA TRP A 246 7.26 2.23 17.73
C TRP A 246 6.44 2.47 16.46
N TYR A 247 6.97 2.17 15.27
CA TYR A 247 6.21 2.28 14.02
C TYR A 247 5.00 1.35 13.99
N GLU A 248 5.14 0.09 14.40
CA GLU A 248 4.02 -0.85 14.48
C GLU A 248 2.91 -0.33 15.41
N ASP A 249 3.26 0.11 16.62
CA ASP A 249 2.30 0.68 17.57
C ASP A 249 1.65 1.95 17.01
N ARG A 250 2.45 2.85 16.42
CA ARG A 250 1.96 4.11 15.88
C ARG A 250 0.96 3.92 14.74
N ILE A 251 1.23 2.97 13.84
CA ILE A 251 0.31 2.59 12.76
C ILE A 251 -1.02 2.11 13.34
N ARG A 252 -0.98 1.30 14.40
CA ARG A 252 -2.19 0.78 15.06
C ARG A 252 -2.97 1.85 15.81
N GLU A 253 -2.31 2.79 16.48
CA GLU A 253 -2.94 3.96 17.11
C GLU A 253 -3.73 4.81 16.10
N LEU A 254 -3.16 4.95 14.89
CA LEU A 254 -3.79 5.62 13.75
C LEU A 254 -4.87 4.75 13.06
N ARG A 255 -5.17 3.56 13.62
CA ARG A 255 -6.13 2.59 13.08
C ARG A 255 -5.77 2.13 11.67
N LEU A 256 -4.49 2.06 11.34
CA LEU A 256 -3.96 1.53 10.09
C LEU A 256 -3.39 0.13 10.33
N VAL A 257 -2.93 -0.52 9.26
CA VAL A 257 -2.20 -1.78 9.34
C VAL A 257 -0.93 -1.70 8.49
N THR A 258 0.08 -2.49 8.84
CA THR A 258 1.34 -2.58 8.10
C THR A 258 1.19 -3.39 6.82
N TRP A 259 1.86 -2.95 5.76
CA TRP A 259 2.04 -3.75 4.53
C TRP A 259 3.08 -4.87 4.76
N PHE A 260 4.15 -4.53 5.48
CA PHE A 260 5.15 -5.44 6.02
C PHE A 260 5.72 -4.85 7.32
N HIS A 261 6.39 -5.68 8.11
CA HIS A 261 7.05 -5.22 9.33
C HIS A 261 8.13 -4.19 8.99
N PRO A 262 8.07 -2.94 9.49
CA PRO A 262 9.05 -1.91 9.19
C PRO A 262 10.48 -2.38 9.52
N SER A 263 11.45 -1.99 8.71
CA SER A 263 12.86 -2.21 9.03
C SER A 263 13.57 -0.88 9.19
N VAL A 264 14.41 -0.77 10.23
CA VAL A 264 15.27 0.39 10.46
C VAL A 264 16.70 -0.10 10.56
N SER A 265 17.60 0.52 9.82
CA SER A 265 19.02 0.16 9.80
C SER A 265 19.90 1.40 9.97
N ILE A 266 21.13 1.16 10.44
CA ILE A 266 22.16 2.19 10.64
C ILE A 266 23.29 1.95 9.65
N GLN A 267 23.80 3.04 9.07
CA GLN A 267 25.12 3.11 8.46
C GLN A 267 25.98 4.06 9.30
N ARG A 268 27.08 3.53 9.82
CA ARG A 268 28.03 4.28 10.66
C ARG A 268 29.31 4.60 9.89
N HIS A 269 29.99 5.68 10.23
CA HIS A 269 31.26 6.00 9.59
C HIS A 269 32.33 4.96 9.96
N GLN A 270 33.15 4.55 8.99
CA GLN A 270 34.11 3.46 9.16
C GLN A 270 35.14 3.69 10.27
N GLU A 271 35.49 4.95 10.56
CA GLU A 271 36.40 5.28 11.66
C GLU A 271 35.76 5.09 13.05
N ASP A 272 34.44 4.96 13.12
CA ASP A 272 33.67 4.77 14.36
C ASP A 272 33.29 3.29 14.61
N VAL A 273 33.77 2.36 13.76
CA VAL A 273 33.56 0.90 13.90
C VAL A 273 34.89 0.14 13.82
N GLY A 274 35.03 -0.88 14.66
CA GLY A 274 36.23 -1.71 14.74
C GLY A 274 36.38 -2.71 13.59
N GLU A 275 35.27 -3.20 13.03
CA GLU A 275 35.25 -4.13 11.89
C GLU A 275 34.29 -3.67 10.78
N PHE A 276 34.62 -3.99 9.53
CA PHE A 276 33.84 -3.58 8.35
C PHE A 276 32.42 -4.17 8.32
N ILE A 277 32.20 -5.35 8.92
CA ILE A 277 30.87 -5.98 8.94
C ILE A 277 29.88 -5.22 9.84
N ASP A 278 30.40 -4.50 10.84
CA ASP A 278 29.62 -3.66 11.76
C ASP A 278 29.11 -2.36 11.12
N LEU A 279 29.45 -2.09 9.85
CA LEU A 279 28.90 -0.99 9.08
C LEU A 279 27.42 -1.19 8.70
N PHE A 280 26.91 -2.43 8.79
CA PHE A 280 25.59 -2.83 8.32
C PHE A 280 24.81 -3.70 9.33
N THR A 281 25.12 -3.63 10.62
CA THR A 281 24.62 -4.60 11.61
C THR A 281 23.27 -4.27 12.23
N ASN A 282 22.50 -5.35 12.47
CA ASN A 282 21.18 -5.38 13.08
C ASN A 282 21.17 -6.39 14.25
N THR A 283 22.04 -6.19 15.25
CA THR A 283 22.05 -7.01 16.48
C THR A 283 21.88 -6.15 17.73
N GLU A 284 21.28 -6.73 18.78
CA GLU A 284 20.73 -6.06 19.97
C GLU A 284 21.71 -5.17 20.78
N GLN A 285 23.03 -5.31 20.60
CA GLN A 285 24.03 -4.41 21.21
C GLN A 285 24.63 -3.38 20.21
N GLN A 286 24.30 -3.50 18.92
CA GLN A 286 24.82 -2.68 17.82
C GLN A 286 23.75 -1.75 17.21
N GLY A 287 22.47 -1.93 17.54
CA GLY A 287 21.36 -1.12 17.05
C GLY A 287 21.12 0.21 17.79
N VAL A 288 21.89 0.53 18.85
CA VAL A 288 21.75 1.83 19.54
C VAL A 288 22.11 2.95 18.56
N ILE A 289 21.18 3.88 18.39
CA ILE A 289 21.31 5.02 17.48
C ILE A 289 22.23 6.05 18.12
N LEU A 290 23.31 6.45 17.43
CA LEU A 290 24.31 7.39 17.93
C LEU A 290 24.38 8.67 17.09
N PRO A 291 24.86 9.78 17.68
CA PRO A 291 25.20 10.98 16.91
C PRO A 291 26.21 10.65 15.80
N GLY A 292 25.90 11.04 14.57
CA GLY A 292 26.70 10.74 13.38
C GLY A 292 26.22 9.56 12.56
N ASP A 293 25.21 8.82 13.01
CA ASP A 293 24.63 7.71 12.27
C ASP A 293 23.74 8.20 11.12
N LEU A 294 23.82 7.51 9.99
CA LEU A 294 22.86 7.60 8.90
C LEU A 294 21.85 6.47 9.05
N LEU A 295 20.61 6.82 9.32
CA LEU A 295 19.49 5.90 9.44
C LEU A 295 18.86 5.66 8.08
N HIS A 296 18.39 4.44 7.84
CA HIS A 296 17.51 4.06 6.73
C HIS A 296 16.28 3.38 7.31
N VAL A 297 15.12 3.66 6.74
CA VAL A 297 13.88 2.95 7.02
C VAL A 297 13.29 2.38 5.73
N ASP A 298 12.77 1.17 5.82
CA ASP A 298 11.85 0.56 4.86
C ASP A 298 10.48 0.41 5.51
N PHE A 299 9.46 1.11 4.98
CA PHE A 299 8.18 1.32 5.67
C PHE A 299 7.00 1.29 4.69
N GLY A 300 5.97 0.51 5.03
CA GLY A 300 4.75 0.42 4.24
C GLY A 300 3.49 0.28 5.09
N ILE A 301 2.44 1.02 4.73
CA ILE A 301 1.10 0.88 5.32
C ILE A 301 0.11 0.36 4.29
N THR A 302 -0.94 -0.30 4.77
CA THR A 302 -2.14 -0.58 3.99
C THR A 302 -3.27 0.34 4.46
N TYR A 303 -3.81 1.13 3.54
CA TYR A 303 -4.95 2.01 3.80
C TYR A 303 -5.92 1.98 2.62
N LEU A 304 -7.22 1.81 2.90
CA LEU A 304 -8.26 1.65 1.86
C LEU A 304 -7.96 0.51 0.87
N ARG A 305 -7.27 -0.55 1.34
CA ARG A 305 -6.74 -1.69 0.54
C ARG A 305 -5.66 -1.33 -0.48
N LEU A 306 -5.10 -0.14 -0.37
CA LEU A 306 -3.96 0.32 -1.14
C LEU A 306 -2.71 0.27 -0.26
N ASN A 307 -1.61 -0.24 -0.80
CA ASN A 307 -0.35 -0.38 -0.08
C ASN A 307 0.61 0.74 -0.45
N THR A 308 1.41 1.18 0.52
CA THR A 308 2.60 1.98 0.29
C THR A 308 3.85 1.14 0.54
N ASP A 309 4.95 1.53 -0.08
CA ASP A 309 6.28 0.99 0.17
C ASP A 309 7.24 2.17 0.02
N THR A 310 7.76 2.69 1.12
CA THR A 310 8.49 3.96 1.16
C THR A 310 9.78 3.78 1.93
N GLN A 311 10.88 4.16 1.29
CA GLN A 311 12.19 4.15 1.91
C GLN A 311 12.71 5.57 2.09
N GLN A 312 13.20 5.88 3.29
CA GLN A 312 13.78 7.19 3.61
C GLN A 312 15.07 7.06 4.42
N HIS A 313 15.84 8.15 4.42
CA HIS A 313 17.03 8.26 5.24
C HIS A 313 16.94 9.47 6.17
N ALA A 314 17.47 9.32 7.38
CA ALA A 314 17.67 10.40 8.33
C ALA A 314 19.11 10.42 8.83
N TYR A 315 19.62 11.56 9.24
CA TYR A 315 20.96 11.67 9.82
C TYR A 315 20.88 12.26 11.23
N VAL A 316 21.52 11.59 12.17
CA VAL A 316 21.60 12.04 13.57
C VAL A 316 22.75 13.03 13.68
N LEU A 317 22.47 14.29 13.99
CA LEU A 317 23.52 15.31 14.07
C LEU A 317 24.50 15.02 15.21
N ARG A 318 25.80 15.24 14.95
CA ARG A 318 26.81 15.27 16.01
C ARG A 318 26.71 16.58 16.80
N PRO A 319 27.21 16.61 18.05
CA PRO A 319 27.32 17.85 18.82
C PRO A 319 28.02 18.95 18.01
N GLY A 320 27.35 20.09 17.84
CA GLY A 320 27.86 21.24 17.09
C GLY A 320 27.55 21.22 15.59
N GLU A 321 26.99 20.14 15.04
CA GLU A 321 26.44 20.14 13.69
C GLU A 321 25.07 20.84 13.66
N SER A 322 24.80 21.59 12.60
CA SER A 322 23.48 22.22 12.33
C SER A 322 22.82 21.68 11.06
N ARG A 323 23.46 20.70 10.41
CA ARG A 323 23.01 20.01 9.21
C ARG A 323 23.92 18.80 8.96
N ALA A 324 23.39 17.81 8.25
CA ALA A 324 24.17 16.65 7.83
C ALA A 324 25.44 17.04 7.04
N PRO A 325 26.54 16.26 7.15
CA PRO A 325 27.77 16.45 6.42
C PRO A 325 27.57 16.66 4.91
N ALA A 326 28.44 17.46 4.30
CA ALA A 326 28.33 17.80 2.88
C ALA A 326 28.31 16.55 1.97
N GLY A 327 29.11 15.52 2.30
CA GLY A 327 29.14 14.27 1.55
C GLY A 327 27.79 13.56 1.53
N ILE A 328 27.13 13.39 2.68
CA ILE A 328 25.81 12.76 2.81
C ILE A 328 24.75 13.54 2.01
N ARG A 329 24.75 14.88 2.14
CA ARG A 329 23.80 15.73 1.39
C ARG A 329 23.99 15.64 -0.13
N VAL A 330 25.24 15.60 -0.60
CA VAL A 330 25.55 15.42 -2.03
C VAL A 330 25.16 14.02 -2.51
N GLY A 331 25.41 12.99 -1.68
CA GLY A 331 24.99 11.62 -1.94
C GLY A 331 23.48 11.51 -2.12
N LEU A 332 22.70 12.02 -1.16
CA LEU A 332 21.24 12.05 -1.22
C LEU A 332 20.72 12.80 -2.46
N ALA A 333 21.28 13.97 -2.76
CA ALA A 333 20.88 14.73 -3.95
C ALA A 333 21.19 13.97 -5.25
N THR A 334 22.30 13.22 -5.29
CA THR A 334 22.66 12.37 -6.43
C THR A 334 21.71 11.19 -6.57
N SER A 335 21.35 10.53 -5.47
CA SER A 335 20.36 9.45 -5.45
C SER A 335 18.99 9.93 -5.89
N ASN A 336 18.50 11.07 -5.38
CA ASN A 336 17.23 11.67 -5.81
C ASN A 336 17.24 12.00 -7.31
N ARG A 337 18.36 12.50 -7.85
CA ARG A 337 18.47 12.73 -9.30
C ARG A 337 18.41 11.43 -10.11
N LEU A 338 18.97 10.34 -9.60
CA LEU A 338 18.84 9.03 -10.25
C LEU A 338 17.39 8.57 -10.25
N GLN A 339 16.64 8.79 -9.16
CA GLN A 339 15.21 8.49 -9.09
C GLN A 339 14.41 9.32 -10.10
N ASP A 340 14.71 10.61 -10.24
CA ASP A 340 14.08 11.47 -11.27
C ASP A 340 14.38 10.93 -12.68
N ILE A 341 15.63 10.58 -12.98
CA ILE A 341 16.00 9.99 -14.27
C ILE A 341 15.28 8.65 -14.49
N LEU A 342 15.17 7.82 -13.46
CA LEU A 342 14.48 6.54 -13.51
C LEU A 342 13.00 6.75 -13.87
N THR A 343 12.31 7.57 -13.09
CA THR A 343 10.87 7.84 -13.25
C THR A 343 10.53 8.62 -14.53
N ASP A 344 11.40 9.51 -15.01
CA ASP A 344 11.27 10.19 -16.30
C ASP A 344 11.28 9.22 -17.49
N ASN A 345 11.80 8.00 -17.31
CA ASN A 345 11.81 6.97 -18.34
C ASN A 345 10.58 6.04 -18.30
N PHE A 346 9.67 6.22 -17.33
CA PHE A 346 8.37 5.53 -17.29
C PHE A 346 7.42 6.13 -18.34
N VAL A 347 7.50 5.54 -19.53
CA VAL A 347 6.69 5.90 -20.69
C VAL A 347 5.79 4.72 -21.03
N LEU A 348 4.48 4.99 -21.13
CA LEU A 348 3.49 4.00 -21.56
C LEU A 348 3.95 3.30 -22.85
N GLY A 349 3.92 1.96 -22.87
CA GLY A 349 4.31 1.14 -24.02
C GLY A 349 5.82 0.93 -24.21
N ARG A 350 6.67 1.32 -23.25
CA ARG A 350 8.11 1.05 -23.30
C ARG A 350 8.46 -0.26 -22.57
N LEU A 351 9.07 -1.20 -23.30
CA LEU A 351 9.58 -2.47 -22.73
C LEU A 351 10.64 -2.26 -21.64
N GLU A 352 10.58 -3.06 -20.57
CA GLU A 352 11.51 -3.03 -19.43
C GLU A 352 12.97 -3.15 -19.84
N MET A 353 13.28 -4.05 -20.77
CA MET A 353 14.66 -4.26 -21.22
C MET A 353 15.23 -2.99 -21.88
N LYS A 354 14.40 -2.22 -22.62
CA LYS A 354 14.79 -0.94 -23.21
C LYS A 354 14.92 0.16 -22.15
N PHE A 355 14.14 0.07 -21.08
CA PHE A 355 14.24 0.93 -19.91
C PHE A 355 15.59 0.76 -19.20
N TYR A 356 15.97 -0.47 -18.81
CA TYR A 356 17.26 -0.74 -18.15
C TYR A 356 18.48 -0.44 -19.05
N ALA A 357 18.38 -0.69 -20.35
CA ALA A 357 19.43 -0.33 -21.31
C ALA A 357 19.67 1.19 -21.37
N ALA A 358 18.62 2.01 -21.27
CA ALA A 358 18.73 3.47 -21.25
C ALA A 358 19.40 4.01 -19.97
N LEU A 359 19.16 3.36 -18.83
CA LEU A 359 19.83 3.66 -17.55
C LEU A 359 21.32 3.31 -17.58
N GLY A 360 21.70 2.18 -18.21
CA GLY A 360 23.08 1.78 -18.37
C GLY A 360 23.94 2.79 -19.15
N HIS A 361 23.37 3.43 -20.18
CA HIS A 361 24.06 4.41 -21.03
C HIS A 361 24.26 5.80 -20.39
N ARG A 362 23.47 6.15 -19.36
CA ARG A 362 23.59 7.43 -18.65
C ARG A 362 24.50 7.38 -17.42
N ARG A 363 25.14 6.23 -17.14
CA ARG A 363 26.18 6.12 -16.10
C ARG A 363 27.40 6.95 -16.48
N SER A 364 27.61 8.08 -15.81
CA SER A 364 28.90 8.77 -15.86
C SER A 364 29.93 7.97 -15.04
N LYS A 365 31.20 7.96 -15.46
CA LYS A 365 32.33 7.20 -14.88
C LYS A 365 32.62 7.46 -13.38
N ARG A 366 31.83 8.26 -12.67
CA ARG A 366 31.99 8.60 -11.24
C ARG A 366 30.79 8.21 -10.36
N THR A 367 29.78 7.55 -10.92
CA THR A 367 28.56 7.17 -10.18
C THR A 367 28.49 5.64 -10.10
N PHE A 368 29.10 5.04 -9.08
CA PHE A 368 28.83 3.65 -8.71
C PHE A 368 27.62 3.65 -7.78
N VAL A 369 26.43 3.47 -8.37
CA VAL A 369 25.23 3.09 -7.64
C VAL A 369 24.98 1.64 -7.99
N LEU A 370 25.06 0.77 -6.98
CA LEU A 370 24.55 -0.60 -7.08
C LEU A 370 23.03 -0.48 -7.21
N LEU A 371 22.52 -0.72 -8.42
CA LEU A 371 21.12 -1.02 -8.61
C LEU A 371 20.95 -2.45 -8.11
N TYR A 372 20.32 -2.62 -6.94
CA TYR A 372 19.73 -3.91 -6.61
C TYR A 372 18.72 -4.23 -7.71
N ASN A 373 18.68 -5.48 -8.16
CA ASN A 373 17.67 -5.90 -9.13
C ASN A 373 16.30 -5.58 -8.53
N PRO A 374 15.46 -4.72 -9.12
CA PRO A 374 14.12 -4.42 -8.58
C PRO A 374 13.17 -5.62 -8.70
N SER A 375 13.67 -6.81 -9.05
CA SER A 375 12.93 -8.03 -9.37
C SER A 375 12.23 -8.69 -8.19
N HIS A 376 11.90 -7.94 -7.15
CA HIS A 376 10.92 -8.37 -6.16
C HIS A 376 9.61 -7.71 -6.58
N TRP A 377 8.78 -8.48 -7.28
CA TRP A 377 7.52 -8.02 -7.84
C TRP A 377 6.52 -7.71 -6.73
N LEU A 378 6.22 -6.42 -6.61
CA LEU A 378 5.10 -5.86 -5.87
C LEU A 378 4.05 -5.40 -6.90
N PRO A 379 2.77 -5.80 -6.78
CA PRO A 379 1.74 -5.61 -7.82
C PRO A 379 1.22 -4.17 -8.04
N TRP A 380 1.97 -3.11 -7.70
CA TRP A 380 1.41 -1.75 -7.59
C TRP A 380 2.38 -0.62 -7.93
N PRO A 381 2.09 0.23 -8.96
CA PRO A 381 2.67 1.59 -8.97
C PRO A 381 2.06 2.78 -9.75
N TRP A 382 1.98 3.89 -9.01
CA TRP A 382 2.56 5.25 -9.17
C TRP A 382 2.81 5.94 -10.53
N ARG A 383 2.29 7.18 -10.65
CA ARG A 383 2.81 8.27 -11.52
C ARG A 383 2.59 9.66 -10.91
N ARG A 384 3.46 10.63 -11.23
CA ARG A 384 3.25 12.09 -11.04
C ARG A 384 2.62 12.76 -12.26
N SER A 385 1.89 13.85 -12.03
CA SER A 385 1.22 14.71 -13.01
C SER A 385 2.14 15.80 -13.61
N ASN A 386 1.95 16.07 -14.91
CA ASN A 386 1.80 17.41 -15.52
C ASN A 386 1.40 17.24 -17.03
N HIS A 387 0.43 18.02 -17.50
CA HIS A 387 -0.35 17.84 -18.75
C HIS A 387 0.40 18.02 -20.09
N TRP A 388 -0.03 17.32 -21.17
CA TRP A 388 -0.65 17.79 -22.46
C TRP A 388 -0.80 16.61 -23.49
N HIS A 389 -1.80 16.67 -24.39
CA HIS A 389 -2.39 15.60 -25.25
C HIS A 389 -1.66 15.21 -26.58
N VAL A 390 -1.87 13.94 -27.04
CA VAL A 390 -2.52 13.45 -28.30
C VAL A 390 -1.85 12.16 -28.87
N GLY A 391 -2.62 11.07 -29.03
CA GLY A 391 -2.66 10.25 -30.27
C GLY A 391 -2.06 8.82 -30.37
N ASN A 392 -2.91 7.80 -30.13
CA ASN A 392 -3.09 6.46 -30.75
C ASN A 392 -2.00 5.34 -30.93
N GLN A 393 -2.39 4.18 -30.35
CA GLN A 393 -2.35 2.76 -30.77
C GLN A 393 -1.04 1.93 -30.82
N GLY A 394 -1.07 0.80 -30.07
CA GLY A 394 -0.46 -0.48 -30.48
C GLY A 394 0.55 -1.12 -29.52
N GLU A 395 0.02 -1.93 -28.59
CA GLU A 395 0.62 -3.13 -27.95
C GLU A 395 1.68 -3.05 -26.82
N GLN A 396 1.32 -3.82 -25.78
CA GLN A 396 2.02 -4.39 -24.62
C GLN A 396 2.67 -3.44 -23.61
N LEU A 397 1.90 -3.24 -22.53
CA LEU A 397 2.20 -2.44 -21.35
C LEU A 397 3.19 -3.18 -20.44
N VAL A 398 4.06 -2.39 -19.86
CA VAL A 398 5.02 -2.72 -18.81
C VAL A 398 4.72 -1.73 -17.70
N GLU A 399 4.41 -2.25 -16.52
CA GLU A 399 4.09 -1.48 -15.32
C GLU A 399 5.31 -1.53 -14.40
N VAL A 400 5.85 -0.36 -14.04
CA VAL A 400 7.06 -0.26 -13.21
C VAL A 400 6.75 0.48 -11.92
N THR A 401 7.04 -0.18 -10.80
CA THR A 401 6.97 0.39 -9.46
C THR A 401 8.14 1.27 -9.13
N ILE A 402 7.87 2.46 -8.56
CA ILE A 402 8.41 2.99 -7.29
C ILE A 402 7.68 4.32 -6.90
N PRO A 403 7.23 4.50 -5.64
CA PRO A 403 7.00 5.85 -5.09
C PRO A 403 8.32 6.47 -4.62
N PHE A 404 8.68 7.60 -5.21
CA PHE A 404 9.63 8.51 -4.56
C PHE A 404 9.00 9.90 -4.55
N MET A 405 8.28 10.24 -3.47
CA MET A 405 8.30 11.63 -3.03
C MET A 405 9.71 11.93 -2.56
N LYS A 406 10.24 13.09 -2.97
CA LYS A 406 11.62 13.51 -2.70
C LYS A 406 11.92 13.27 -1.23
N ALA A 407 12.97 12.52 -0.91
CA ALA A 407 13.50 12.49 0.44
C ALA A 407 13.89 13.93 0.82
N GLN A 408 13.11 14.53 1.72
CA GLN A 408 13.54 15.72 2.46
C GLN A 408 14.56 15.24 3.49
N PRO A 409 15.67 15.96 3.74
CA PRO A 409 16.55 15.61 4.83
C PRO A 409 15.79 15.79 6.15
N ILE A 410 15.36 14.68 6.76
CA ILE A 410 14.90 14.68 8.14
C ILE A 410 16.18 14.78 9.00
N GLN A 411 16.27 15.86 9.76
CA GLN A 411 17.41 16.14 10.65
C GLN A 411 16.94 16.05 12.09
N LEU A 412 17.63 15.20 12.85
CA LEU A 412 17.47 15.05 14.29
C LEU A 412 18.48 15.98 14.98
N ASN A 413 18.02 16.85 15.89
CA ASN A 413 18.86 17.79 16.65
C ASN A 413 19.29 17.24 18.00
#